data_AF-A0A2D6P2S2-F1
#
_entry.id   AF-A0A2D6P2S2-F1
#
_cell.length_a   1.000
_cell.length_b   1.000
_cell.length_c   1.000
_cell.angle_alpha   90.00
_cell.angle_beta   90.00
_cell.angle_gamma   90.00
#
_symmetry.space_group_name_H-M   'P 1'
#
loop_
_entity.id
_entity.type
_entity.pdbx_description
1 polymer ?
#
loop_
_entity_poly.entity_id
_entity_poly.type
_entity_poly.pdbx_seq_one_letter_code
_entity_poly.pdbx_strand_id
1 'polypeptide(L)'
;MLQKITPELAEICGIHAGDGHLRKDNTSYEISGSIEEKDYYDKCIIPLFKRNFNLNLKGKFFPTKGTYGFSVTDKSLNDKLVRFGFPRGNKSLKVKVPKIILNSKNKNVRRSFLRGLFDTDGCISFSKKVGNKDPFKISRDYYPRIVLTTVSKTLSQDIELLLKEN
;
A
#
# COMPACT_ATOMS: atom_id res chain seq x y z
N MET A 1 -17.62 -17.40 -10.94
CA MET A 1 -16.75 -16.53 -11.76
C MET A 1 -15.50 -16.13 -10.98
N LEU A 2 -14.32 -16.31 -11.57
CA LEU A 2 -13.08 -15.69 -11.09
C LEU A 2 -13.22 -14.17 -11.30
N GLN A 3 -13.28 -13.40 -10.21
CA GLN A 3 -13.31 -11.93 -10.32
C GLN A 3 -12.01 -11.44 -10.95
N LYS A 4 -12.13 -10.59 -11.97
CA LYS A 4 -10.99 -9.97 -12.65
C LYS A 4 -10.42 -8.87 -11.76
N ILE A 5 -9.10 -8.92 -11.51
CA ILE A 5 -8.40 -7.83 -10.82
C ILE A 5 -8.26 -6.63 -11.77
N THR A 6 -8.60 -5.43 -11.27
CA THR A 6 -8.41 -4.16 -11.98
C THR A 6 -7.18 -3.44 -11.43
N PRO A 7 -6.59 -2.49 -12.17
CA PRO A 7 -5.50 -1.63 -11.64
C PRO A 7 -5.88 -0.93 -10.33
N GLU A 8 -7.07 -0.35 -10.24
CA GLU A 8 -7.55 0.30 -9.00
C GLU A 8 -7.69 -0.69 -7.83
N LEU A 9 -8.21 -1.91 -8.06
CA LEU A 9 -8.26 -2.93 -7.01
C LEU A 9 -6.87 -3.40 -6.60
N ALA A 10 -5.92 -3.44 -7.54
CA ALA A 10 -4.54 -3.79 -7.24
C ALA A 10 -3.85 -2.70 -6.41
N GLU A 11 -4.12 -1.43 -6.69
CA GLU A 11 -3.69 -0.31 -5.85
C GLU A 11 -4.26 -0.39 -4.44
N ILE A 12 -5.55 -0.67 -4.29
CA ILE A 12 -6.16 -0.90 -2.97
C ILE A 12 -5.48 -2.07 -2.24
N CYS A 13 -5.07 -3.12 -2.96
CA CYS A 13 -4.31 -4.23 -2.37
C CYS A 13 -2.91 -3.79 -1.92
N GLY A 14 -2.24 -2.90 -2.66
CA GLY A 14 -0.95 -2.33 -2.28
C GLY A 14 -1.06 -1.47 -1.02
N ILE A 15 -2.02 -0.55 -1.02
CA ILE A 15 -2.38 0.29 0.12
C ILE A 15 -2.72 -0.58 1.35
N HIS A 16 -3.48 -1.67 1.14
CA HIS A 16 -3.79 -2.60 2.23
C HIS A 16 -2.55 -3.35 2.72
N ALA A 17 -1.60 -3.68 1.84
CA ALA A 17 -0.39 -4.39 2.24
C ALA A 17 0.46 -3.54 3.21
N GLY A 18 0.56 -2.23 3.00
CA GLY A 18 1.22 -1.29 3.92
C GLY A 18 0.36 -0.95 5.14
N ASP A 19 -0.58 -0.02 5.00
CA ASP A 19 -1.32 0.55 6.15
C ASP A 19 -2.63 -0.17 6.52
N GLY A 20 -3.17 -1.04 5.66
CA GLY A 20 -4.49 -1.60 5.91
C GLY A 20 -4.56 -2.69 6.98
N HIS A 21 -5.61 -2.74 7.78
CA HIS A 21 -5.80 -3.71 8.85
C HIS A 21 -7.17 -4.36 8.77
N LEU A 22 -7.20 -5.68 8.61
CA LEU A 22 -8.41 -6.51 8.73
C LEU A 22 -8.51 -7.02 10.17
N ARG A 23 -9.56 -6.63 10.90
CA ARG A 23 -9.75 -7.13 12.27
C ARG A 23 -10.08 -8.62 12.29
N LYS A 24 -9.81 -9.26 13.43
CA LYS A 24 -10.11 -10.69 13.64
C LYS A 24 -11.61 -10.99 13.68
N ASP A 25 -12.44 -9.99 14.00
CA ASP A 25 -13.89 -10.12 14.16
C ASP A 25 -14.68 -10.28 12.84
N ASN A 26 -14.00 -10.36 11.69
CA ASN A 26 -14.57 -10.47 10.33
C ASN A 26 -15.44 -9.29 9.87
N THR A 27 -15.49 -8.20 10.61
CA THR A 27 -16.44 -7.12 10.31
C THR A 27 -15.76 -5.83 9.92
N SER A 28 -14.62 -5.50 10.54
CA SER A 28 -14.04 -4.17 10.39
C SER A 28 -12.72 -4.15 9.61
N TYR A 29 -12.68 -3.24 8.65
CA TYR A 29 -11.48 -2.81 7.94
C TYR A 29 -11.05 -1.44 8.47
N GLU A 30 -9.77 -1.24 8.65
CA GLU A 30 -9.18 0.03 9.07
C GLU A 30 -7.97 0.36 8.20
N ILE A 31 -7.77 1.63 7.92
CA ILE A 31 -6.53 2.13 7.34
C ILE A 31 -6.25 3.49 7.96
N SER A 32 -5.00 3.72 8.37
CA SER A 32 -4.59 5.00 8.92
C SER A 32 -3.08 5.17 8.81
N GLY A 33 -2.65 6.39 8.53
CA GLY A 33 -1.26 6.79 8.41
C GLY A 33 -0.98 8.07 9.20
N SER A 34 0.10 8.76 8.88
CA SER A 34 0.45 10.02 9.54
C SER A 34 -0.67 11.05 9.41
N ILE A 35 -0.81 11.92 10.42
CA ILE A 35 -1.76 13.03 10.36
C ILE A 35 -1.43 13.98 9.19
N GLU A 36 -0.15 14.10 8.83
CA GLU A 36 0.32 14.92 7.71
C GLU A 36 -0.21 14.42 6.36
N GLU A 37 -0.61 13.14 6.27
CA GLU A 37 -1.13 12.51 5.06
C GLU A 37 -2.65 12.70 4.90
N LYS A 38 -3.29 13.48 5.77
CA LYS A 38 -4.75 13.70 5.74
C LYS A 38 -5.27 14.01 4.34
N ASP A 39 -4.59 14.88 3.60
CA ASP A 39 -4.98 15.27 2.25
C ASP A 39 -4.89 14.10 1.26
N TYR A 40 -3.90 13.22 1.40
CA TYR A 40 -3.79 12.00 0.60
C TYR A 40 -4.95 11.04 0.89
N TYR A 41 -5.32 10.86 2.17
CA TYR A 41 -6.48 10.06 2.55
C TYR A 41 -7.80 10.62 1.98
N ASP A 42 -8.04 11.92 2.13
CA ASP A 42 -9.29 12.57 1.73
C ASP A 42 -9.46 12.70 0.22
N LYS A 43 -8.37 13.03 -0.49
CA LYS A 43 -8.40 13.34 -1.93
C LYS A 43 -8.10 12.12 -2.80
N CYS A 44 -7.40 11.11 -2.29
CA CYS A 44 -6.97 9.94 -3.08
C CYS A 44 -7.62 8.64 -2.58
N ILE A 45 -7.34 8.24 -1.34
CA ILE A 45 -7.73 6.92 -0.82
C ILE A 45 -9.26 6.80 -0.70
N ILE A 46 -9.92 7.73 -0.03
CA ILE A 46 -11.37 7.67 0.19
C ILE A 46 -12.15 7.64 -1.15
N PRO A 47 -11.85 8.51 -2.14
CA PRO A 47 -12.47 8.42 -3.46
C PRO A 47 -12.20 7.10 -4.19
N LEU A 48 -11.00 6.53 -4.06
CA LEU A 48 -10.65 5.23 -4.66
C LEU A 48 -11.53 4.10 -4.11
N PHE A 49 -11.72 4.05 -2.78
CA PHE A 49 -12.63 3.10 -2.14
C PHE A 49 -14.09 3.34 -2.51
N LYS A 50 -14.52 4.61 -2.61
CA LYS A 50 -15.88 4.95 -3.06
C LYS A 50 -16.16 4.40 -4.47
N ARG A 51 -15.24 4.56 -5.43
CA ARG A 51 -15.41 4.04 -6.79
C ARG A 51 -15.44 2.51 -6.86
N ASN A 52 -14.63 1.83 -6.04
CA ASN A 52 -14.45 0.38 -6.13
C ASN A 52 -15.42 -0.45 -5.27
N PHE A 53 -15.98 0.16 -4.22
CA PHE A 53 -16.84 -0.53 -3.25
C PHE A 53 -18.16 0.20 -2.97
N ASN A 54 -18.39 1.38 -3.59
CA ASN A 54 -19.56 2.22 -3.33
C ASN A 54 -19.73 2.58 -1.84
N LEU A 55 -18.62 2.76 -1.13
CA LEU A 55 -18.61 3.09 0.29
C LEU A 55 -18.57 4.60 0.50
N ASN A 56 -19.50 5.10 1.31
CA ASN A 56 -19.51 6.50 1.76
C ASN A 56 -18.64 6.65 3.02
N LEU A 57 -17.32 6.62 2.82
CA LEU A 57 -16.34 6.74 3.89
C LEU A 57 -16.14 8.19 4.31
N LYS A 58 -15.85 8.40 5.60
CA LYS A 58 -15.43 9.69 6.15
C LYS A 58 -14.10 9.50 6.88
N GLY A 59 -13.12 10.33 6.53
CA GLY A 59 -11.85 10.37 7.24
C GLY A 59 -12.04 10.86 8.68
N LYS A 60 -11.24 10.33 9.60
CA LYS A 60 -11.25 10.67 11.02
C LYS A 60 -9.86 10.57 11.63
N PHE A 61 -9.67 11.33 12.70
CA PHE A 61 -8.50 11.19 13.57
C PHE A 61 -8.67 9.97 14.47
N PHE A 62 -7.56 9.29 14.73
CA PHE A 62 -7.45 8.24 15.75
C PHE A 62 -6.51 8.75 16.86
N PRO A 63 -7.04 9.48 17.87
CA PRO A 63 -6.21 10.19 18.85
C PRO A 63 -5.24 9.28 19.61
N THR A 64 -5.66 8.06 19.92
CA THR A 64 -4.83 7.08 20.64
C THR A 64 -3.63 6.59 19.83
N LYS A 65 -3.69 6.69 18.49
CA LYS A 65 -2.62 6.29 17.58
C LYS A 65 -1.83 7.49 17.04
N GLY A 66 -2.36 8.70 17.17
CA GLY A 66 -1.82 9.88 16.51
C GLY A 66 -1.89 9.78 14.98
N THR A 67 -2.90 9.10 14.43
CA THR A 67 -3.04 8.85 12.99
C THR A 67 -4.32 9.44 12.40
N TYR A 68 -4.35 9.56 11.07
CA TYR A 68 -5.54 9.92 10.30
C TYR A 68 -5.89 8.82 9.30
N GLY A 69 -7.18 8.56 9.08
CA GLY A 69 -7.64 7.60 8.09
C GLY A 69 -9.12 7.27 8.24
N PHE A 70 -9.52 6.02 7.99
CA PHE A 70 -10.91 5.61 8.19
C PHE A 70 -11.02 4.16 8.71
N SER A 71 -12.18 3.85 9.28
CA SER A 71 -12.57 2.49 9.60
C SER A 71 -14.00 2.26 9.15
N VAL A 72 -14.26 1.08 8.59
CA VAL A 72 -15.55 0.71 8.04
C VAL A 72 -15.88 -0.73 8.39
N THR A 73 -17.15 -0.96 8.73
CA THR A 73 -17.71 -2.30 8.85
C THR A 73 -18.38 -2.67 7.55
N ASP A 74 -17.66 -3.37 6.68
CA ASP A 74 -18.19 -3.82 5.39
C ASP A 74 -17.71 -5.23 5.06
N LYS A 75 -18.64 -6.19 5.10
CA LYS A 75 -18.33 -7.61 4.88
C LYS A 75 -17.83 -7.88 3.47
N SER A 76 -18.35 -7.16 2.46
CA SER A 76 -17.99 -7.34 1.05
C SER A 76 -16.51 -7.01 0.81
N LEU A 77 -16.05 -5.87 1.32
CA LEU A 77 -14.64 -5.44 1.30
C LEU A 77 -13.74 -6.45 2.02
N ASN A 78 -14.11 -6.83 3.25
CA ASN A 78 -13.35 -7.78 4.05
C ASN A 78 -13.20 -9.13 3.34
N ASP A 79 -14.31 -9.72 2.88
CA ASP A 79 -14.31 -11.01 2.19
C ASP A 79 -13.52 -10.94 0.88
N LYS A 80 -13.57 -9.80 0.16
CA LYS A 80 -12.81 -9.60 -1.06
C LYS A 80 -11.30 -9.58 -0.81
N LEU A 81 -10.83 -8.83 0.19
CA LEU A 81 -9.40 -8.77 0.54
C LEU A 81 -8.88 -10.13 1.03
N VAL A 82 -9.67 -10.83 1.85
CA VAL A 82 -9.33 -12.18 2.31
C VAL A 82 -9.28 -13.17 1.15
N ARG A 83 -10.23 -13.07 0.20
CA ARG A 83 -10.22 -13.89 -1.03
C ARG A 83 -9.00 -13.62 -1.91
N PHE A 84 -8.47 -12.40 -1.92
CA PHE A 84 -7.19 -12.09 -2.58
C PHE A 84 -5.97 -12.66 -1.84
N GLY A 85 -6.13 -13.10 -0.60
CA GLY A 85 -5.11 -13.81 0.16
C GLY A 85 -4.52 -13.02 1.33
N PHE A 86 -5.15 -11.91 1.74
CA PHE A 86 -4.70 -11.14 2.88
C PHE A 86 -5.13 -11.79 4.22
N PRO A 87 -4.21 -11.89 5.20
CA PRO A 87 -4.53 -12.46 6.50
C PRO A 87 -5.33 -11.48 7.37
N ARG A 88 -6.16 -12.02 8.26
CA ARG A 88 -6.81 -11.24 9.33
C ARG A 88 -5.89 -11.10 10.54
N GLY A 89 -6.03 -10.01 11.28
CA GLY A 89 -5.26 -9.72 12.49
C GLY A 89 -3.82 -9.30 12.17
N ASN A 90 -2.86 -9.79 12.96
CA ASN A 90 -1.45 -9.41 12.77
C ASN A 90 -0.94 -9.97 11.42
N LYS A 91 -0.64 -9.04 10.51
CA LYS A 91 -0.21 -9.32 9.13
C LYS A 91 1.28 -9.08 8.88
N SER A 92 2.01 -8.43 9.78
CA SER A 92 3.33 -7.84 9.44
C SER A 92 4.34 -8.85 8.90
N LEU A 93 4.34 -10.08 9.40
CA LEU A 93 5.22 -11.17 8.95
C LEU A 93 4.61 -12.07 7.87
N LYS A 94 3.31 -11.92 7.59
CA LYS A 94 2.51 -12.84 6.76
C LYS A 94 1.99 -12.22 5.46
N VAL A 95 1.97 -10.89 5.40
CA VAL A 95 1.55 -10.14 4.21
C VAL A 95 2.45 -10.50 3.03
N LYS A 96 1.86 -10.60 1.85
CA LYS A 96 2.52 -10.96 0.59
C LYS A 96 1.71 -10.40 -0.57
N VAL A 97 2.26 -10.42 -1.77
CA VAL A 97 1.52 -9.99 -2.95
C VAL A 97 0.45 -11.04 -3.29
N PRO A 98 -0.83 -10.65 -3.47
CA PRO A 98 -1.85 -11.55 -3.96
C PRO A 98 -1.43 -12.27 -5.25
N LYS A 99 -1.60 -13.61 -5.30
CA LYS A 99 -1.23 -14.42 -6.49
C LYS A 99 -1.88 -13.91 -7.79
N ILE A 100 -3.11 -13.37 -7.69
CA ILE A 100 -3.83 -12.80 -8.84
C ILE A 100 -3.15 -11.54 -9.40
N ILE A 101 -2.40 -10.80 -8.57
CA ILE A 101 -1.61 -9.64 -8.96
C ILE A 101 -0.24 -10.10 -9.44
N LEU A 102 0.44 -10.95 -8.66
CA LEU A 102 1.77 -11.47 -8.98
C LEU A 102 1.81 -12.14 -10.36
N ASN A 103 0.82 -12.99 -10.65
CA ASN A 103 0.72 -13.72 -11.91
C ASN A 103 -0.02 -12.94 -13.02
N SER A 104 -0.36 -11.67 -12.79
CA SER A 104 -1.06 -10.87 -13.78
C SER A 104 -0.16 -10.55 -14.97
N LYS A 105 -0.60 -10.91 -16.18
CA LYS A 105 0.05 -10.49 -17.43
C LYS A 105 -0.07 -8.99 -17.70
N ASN A 106 -0.98 -8.29 -17.01
CA ASN A 106 -1.19 -6.87 -17.19
C ASN A 106 -0.22 -6.08 -16.30
N LYS A 107 0.79 -5.44 -16.92
CA LYS A 107 1.76 -4.59 -16.23
C LYS A 107 1.10 -3.48 -15.40
N ASN A 108 -0.01 -2.91 -15.85
CA ASN A 108 -0.69 -1.84 -15.11
C ASN A 108 -1.28 -2.35 -13.79
N VAL A 109 -1.73 -3.61 -13.71
CA VAL A 109 -2.16 -4.23 -12.45
C VAL A 109 -1.00 -4.32 -11.48
N ARG A 110 0.15 -4.82 -11.94
CA ARG A 110 1.37 -4.98 -11.11
C ARG A 110 1.89 -3.62 -10.64
N ARG A 111 1.99 -2.64 -11.55
CA ARG A 111 2.42 -1.27 -11.26
C ARG A 111 1.49 -0.56 -10.29
N SER A 112 0.17 -0.78 -10.40
CA SER A 112 -0.79 -0.15 -9.49
C SER A 112 -0.69 -0.72 -8.08
N PHE A 113 -0.44 -2.02 -7.93
CA PHE A 113 -0.11 -2.61 -6.62
C PHE A 113 1.15 -1.98 -6.03
N LEU A 114 2.23 -1.90 -6.81
CA LEU A 114 3.47 -1.27 -6.35
C LEU A 114 3.23 0.18 -5.94
N ARG A 115 2.54 0.98 -6.78
CA ARG A 115 2.17 2.36 -6.45
C ARG A 115 1.48 2.44 -5.09
N GLY A 116 0.39 1.69 -4.90
CA GLY A 116 -0.35 1.71 -3.65
C GLY A 116 0.48 1.32 -2.42
N LEU A 117 1.43 0.40 -2.57
CA LEU A 117 2.33 0.01 -1.47
C LEU A 117 3.42 1.06 -1.18
N PHE A 118 4.01 1.64 -2.22
CA PHE A 118 5.03 2.68 -2.06
C PHE A 118 4.44 4.01 -1.59
N ASP A 119 3.18 4.30 -1.92
CA ASP A 119 2.49 5.50 -1.44
C ASP A 119 2.14 5.41 0.06
N THR A 120 2.22 4.22 0.69
CA THR A 120 2.00 4.05 2.14
C THR A 120 3.29 3.77 2.91
N ASP A 121 4.04 2.73 2.52
CA ASP A 121 5.22 2.27 3.27
C ASP A 121 6.55 2.74 2.61
N GLY A 122 6.47 3.33 1.42
CA GLY A 122 7.62 3.78 0.67
C GLY A 122 8.08 5.17 1.12
N CYS A 123 9.38 5.42 1.00
CA CYS A 123 9.95 6.74 1.24
C CYS A 123 10.87 7.15 0.09
N ILE A 124 10.96 8.46 -0.15
CA ILE A 124 11.99 9.05 -1.01
C ILE A 124 13.14 9.47 -0.11
N SER A 125 14.30 8.86 -0.33
CA SER A 125 15.55 9.24 0.32
C SER A 125 16.51 9.81 -0.71
N PHE A 126 17.35 10.76 -0.30
CA PHE A 126 18.45 11.25 -1.12
C PHE A 126 19.75 10.65 -0.60
N SER A 127 20.66 10.36 -1.52
CA SER A 127 21.99 9.84 -1.16
C SER A 127 23.09 10.57 -1.92
N LYS A 128 24.26 10.68 -1.29
CA LYS A 128 25.50 11.04 -1.98
C LYS A 128 25.97 9.87 -2.83
N LYS A 129 26.55 10.16 -4.00
CA LYS A 129 27.39 9.19 -4.72
C LYS A 129 28.86 9.55 -4.53
N VAL A 130 29.66 8.53 -4.21
CA VAL A 130 31.11 8.64 -4.06
C VAL A 130 31.76 8.97 -5.41
N GLY A 131 32.87 9.71 -5.39
CA GLY A 131 33.66 10.03 -6.59
C GLY A 131 33.22 11.28 -7.36
N ASN A 132 32.33 12.10 -6.78
CA ASN A 132 31.94 13.36 -7.40
C ASN A 132 32.94 14.48 -7.11
N LYS A 133 33.23 15.33 -8.11
CA LYS A 133 34.13 16.50 -7.99
C LYS A 133 33.38 17.82 -7.88
N ASP A 134 32.09 17.81 -8.12
CA ASP A 134 31.21 18.96 -8.02
C ASP A 134 30.98 19.33 -6.53
N PRO A 135 31.31 20.57 -6.09
CA PRO A 135 31.17 20.99 -4.70
C PRO A 135 29.76 20.80 -4.12
N PHE A 136 28.72 20.97 -4.95
CA PHE A 136 27.33 20.73 -4.53
C PHE A 136 27.09 19.24 -4.25
N LYS A 137 27.58 18.36 -5.12
CA LYS A 137 27.37 16.91 -5.03
C LYS A 137 28.23 16.22 -3.97
N ILE A 138 29.31 16.86 -3.54
CA ILE A 138 30.14 16.43 -2.40
C ILE A 138 29.45 16.79 -1.08
N SER A 139 28.88 18.00 -0.99
CA SER A 139 28.31 18.52 0.26
C SER A 139 26.89 18.04 0.54
N ARG A 140 26.09 17.70 -0.49
CA ARG A 140 24.66 17.39 -0.33
C ARG A 140 24.26 16.02 -0.86
N ASP A 141 23.23 15.44 -0.25
CA ASP A 141 22.52 14.29 -0.82
C ASP A 141 21.69 14.76 -2.03
N TYR A 142 22.00 14.24 -3.21
CA TYR A 142 21.42 14.72 -4.47
C TYR A 142 20.82 13.62 -5.34
N TYR A 143 21.10 12.35 -5.03
CA TYR A 143 20.60 11.23 -5.81
C TYR A 143 19.34 10.65 -5.17
N PRO A 144 18.15 10.88 -5.74
CA PRO A 144 16.90 10.36 -5.19
C PRO A 144 16.84 8.84 -5.33
N ARG A 145 16.30 8.19 -4.30
CA ARG A 145 16.04 6.75 -4.23
C ARG A 145 14.67 6.54 -3.61
N ILE A 146 13.86 5.69 -4.25
CA ILE A 146 12.65 5.16 -3.64
C ILE A 146 13.07 3.95 -2.81
N VAL A 147 12.72 3.97 -1.53
CA VAL A 147 13.07 2.94 -0.55
C VAL A 147 11.78 2.40 0.05
N LEU A 148 11.72 1.09 0.25
CA LEU A 148 10.63 0.42 0.98
C LEU A 148 11.28 -0.51 2.00
N THR A 149 10.75 -0.50 3.23
CA THR A 149 11.18 -1.44 4.27
C THR A 149 10.00 -2.29 4.70
N THR A 150 10.19 -3.60 4.80
CA THR A 150 9.16 -4.50 5.33
C THR A 150 9.80 -5.62 6.13
N VAL A 151 9.12 -6.05 7.19
CA VAL A 151 9.52 -7.22 7.99
C VAL A 151 9.04 -8.55 7.38
N SER A 152 8.15 -8.51 6.38
CA SER A 152 7.74 -9.71 5.65
C SER A 152 8.76 -10.04 4.56
N LYS A 153 9.53 -11.11 4.78
CA LYS A 153 10.46 -11.67 3.78
C LYS A 153 9.74 -11.99 2.47
N THR A 154 8.54 -12.57 2.55
CA THR A 154 7.75 -12.95 1.37
C THR A 154 7.34 -11.72 0.57
N LEU A 155 6.85 -10.67 1.23
CA LEU A 155 6.47 -9.43 0.55
C LEU A 155 7.69 -8.81 -0.15
N SER A 156 8.85 -8.76 0.54
CA SER A 156 10.10 -8.25 -0.05
C SER A 156 10.51 -9.00 -1.32
N GLN A 157 10.48 -10.34 -1.29
CA GLN A 157 10.80 -11.19 -2.44
C GLN A 157 9.79 -11.01 -3.60
N ASP A 158 8.50 -10.95 -3.29
CA ASP A 158 7.47 -10.74 -4.30
C ASP A 158 7.64 -9.37 -4.99
N ILE A 159 8.01 -8.33 -4.24
CA ILE A 159 8.27 -6.99 -4.80
C ILE A 159 9.49 -6.99 -5.71
N GLU A 160 10.57 -7.68 -5.31
CA GLU A 160 11.76 -7.84 -6.16
C GLU A 160 11.39 -8.45 -7.52
N LEU A 161 10.56 -9.50 -7.51
CA LEU A 161 10.04 -10.12 -8.74
C LEU A 161 9.22 -9.14 -9.57
N LEU A 162 8.26 -8.43 -8.94
CA LEU A 162 7.44 -7.43 -9.62
C LEU A 162 8.27 -6.31 -10.25
N LEU A 163 9.35 -5.87 -9.61
CA LEU A 163 10.21 -4.81 -10.11
C LEU A 163 11.07 -5.26 -11.29
N LYS A 164 11.59 -6.50 -11.27
CA LYS A 164 12.39 -7.06 -12.39
C LYS A 164 11.57 -7.29 -13.66
N GLU A 165 10.27 -7.57 -13.54
CA GLU A 165 9.41 -7.89 -14.67
C GLU A 165 8.65 -6.70 -15.29
N ASN A 166 8.85 -5.48 -14.77
CA ASN A 166 8.09 -4.30 -15.17
C ASN A 166 8.72 -3.46 -16.28
#